data_AF-A0A3Q3VL00-F1
#
_entry.id   AF-A0A3Q3VL00-F1
#
_cell.length_a   1.000
_cell.length_b   1.000
_cell.length_c   1.000
_cell.angle_alpha   90.00
_cell.angle_beta   90.00
_cell.angle_gamma   90.00
#
_symmetry.space_group_name_H-M   'P 1'
#
loop_
_entity.id
_entity.type
_entity.pdbx_description
1 polymer ?
#
loop_
_entity_poly.entity_id
_entity_poly.type
_entity_poly.pdbx_seq_one_letter_code
_entity_poly.pdbx_strand_id
1 'polypeptide(L)'
;MSLLIPLTLCCDVDSFYPEDLSVSWLQNSTVLPEPPVTEQSPGGTYSTRRYYTLSPRQREQGGKVECAVRQPGLKHPVSSSTYLEELVPTGKI
;
A
#
# COMPACT_ATOMS: atom_id res chain seq x y z
N MET A 1 10.58 18.46 17.27
CA MET A 1 9.54 17.43 17.03
C MET A 1 8.85 17.79 15.73
N SER A 2 9.29 17.19 14.62
CA SER A 2 8.74 17.49 13.30
C SER A 2 7.34 16.87 13.20
N LEU A 3 6.30 17.69 13.11
CA LEU A 3 4.94 17.22 12.85
C LEU A 3 4.86 16.82 11.37
N LEU A 4 5.13 15.55 11.08
CA LEU A 4 4.89 14.98 9.76
C LEU A 4 3.39 14.74 9.58
N ILE A 5 2.87 15.15 8.42
CA ILE A 5 1.45 15.33 8.06
C ILE A 5 0.56 14.06 7.98
N PRO A 6 0.74 12.92 8.65
CA PRO A 6 0.29 11.62 8.11
C PRO A 6 0.39 11.41 6.58
N LEU A 7 0.70 10.18 6.15
CA LEU A 7 0.65 9.83 4.74
C LEU A 7 0.01 8.47 4.62
N THR A 8 -1.13 8.41 3.92
CA THR A 8 -1.87 7.18 3.68
C THR A 8 -1.67 6.76 2.24
N LEU A 9 -1.07 5.59 2.07
CA LEU A 9 -0.94 4.93 0.79
C LEU A 9 -2.26 4.25 0.44
N CYS A 10 -2.59 4.22 -0.85
CA CYS A 10 -3.75 3.54 -1.40
C CYS A 10 -3.28 2.54 -2.46
N CYS A 11 -3.70 1.29 -2.34
CA CYS A 11 -3.47 0.25 -3.34
C CYS A 11 -4.83 -0.19 -3.88
N ASP A 12 -5.12 0.24 -5.10
CA ASP A 12 -6.27 -0.19 -5.88
C ASP A 12 -5.93 -1.52 -6.57
N VAL A 13 -6.77 -2.53 -6.35
CA VAL A 13 -6.63 -3.85 -6.94
C VAL A 13 -7.91 -4.18 -7.67
N ASP A 14 -7.84 -4.34 -8.99
CA ASP A 14 -8.98 -4.59 -9.87
C ASP A 14 -8.81 -5.91 -10.64
N SER A 15 -9.93 -6.47 -11.09
CA SER A 15 -9.99 -7.63 -11.98
C SER A 15 -9.36 -8.93 -11.41
N PHE A 16 -9.52 -9.19 -10.11
CA PHE A 16 -8.99 -10.41 -9.47
C PHE A 16 -10.03 -11.54 -9.30
N TYR A 17 -9.65 -12.78 -9.57
CA TYR A 17 -10.50 -13.95 -9.30
C TYR A 17 -9.64 -15.15 -8.90
N PRO A 18 -10.00 -15.93 -7.86
CA PRO A 18 -11.15 -15.77 -6.95
C PRO A 18 -10.99 -14.60 -5.96
N GLU A 19 -11.96 -14.38 -5.07
CA GLU A 19 -11.96 -13.25 -4.10
C GLU A 19 -10.83 -13.33 -3.05
N ASP A 20 -10.17 -14.50 -2.95
CA ASP A 20 -9.07 -14.71 -2.03
C ASP A 20 -7.78 -14.02 -2.52
N LEU A 21 -7.44 -12.88 -1.92
CA LEU A 21 -6.14 -12.23 -2.08
C LEU A 21 -5.61 -11.69 -0.77
N SER A 22 -4.30 -11.55 -0.66
CA SER A 22 -3.65 -10.78 0.41
C SER A 22 -2.81 -9.65 -0.17
N VAL A 23 -2.71 -8.56 0.60
CA VAL A 23 -1.93 -7.37 0.22
C VAL A 23 -0.88 -7.13 1.29
N SER A 24 0.39 -7.16 0.90
CA SER A 24 1.51 -6.81 1.77
C SER A 24 2.08 -5.46 1.38
N TRP A 25 2.44 -4.66 2.37
CA TRP A 25 3.13 -3.39 2.16
C TRP A 25 4.60 -3.56 2.46
N LEU A 26 5.45 -3.00 1.61
CA LEU A 26 6.90 -3.02 1.81
C LEU A 26 7.45 -1.59 1.73
N GLN A 27 8.46 -1.31 2.54
CA GLN A 27 9.27 -0.10 2.45
C GLN A 27 10.74 -0.50 2.40
N ASN A 28 11.45 -0.05 1.37
CA ASN A 28 12.86 -0.40 1.13
C ASN A 28 13.09 -1.92 1.23
N SER A 29 12.22 -2.69 0.56
CA SER A 29 12.21 -4.17 0.57
C SER A 29 11.95 -4.83 1.92
N THR A 30 11.61 -4.07 2.96
CA THR A 30 11.22 -4.59 4.28
C THR A 30 9.72 -4.62 4.40
N VAL A 31 9.16 -5.76 4.82
CA VAL A 31 7.72 -5.92 5.05
C VAL A 31 7.28 -5.03 6.21
N LEU A 32 6.25 -4.22 5.96
CA LEU A 32 5.63 -3.38 6.97
C LEU A 32 4.59 -4.17 7.76
N PRO A 33 4.42 -3.87 9.07
CA PRO A 33 3.40 -4.53 9.89
C PRO A 33 2.01 -4.21 9.34
N GLU A 34 1.24 -5.25 9.07
CA GLU A 34 -0.10 -5.15 8.47
C GLU A 34 -1.06 -4.43 9.43
N PRO A 35 -1.70 -3.31 9.02
CA PRO A 35 -2.71 -2.68 9.84
C PRO A 35 -3.96 -3.56 9.86
N PRO A 36 -4.83 -3.46 10.89
CA PRO A 36 -6.07 -4.22 10.93
C PRO A 36 -6.88 -3.95 9.65
N VAL A 37 -7.28 -5.04 9.00
CA VAL A 37 -7.90 -5.06 7.66
C VAL A 37 -8.98 -3.99 7.56
N THR A 38 -8.74 -2.98 6.72
CA THR A 38 -9.75 -1.97 6.40
C THR A 38 -10.69 -2.57 5.38
N GLU A 39 -11.96 -2.67 5.78
CA GLU A 39 -13.17 -3.07 5.05
C GLU A 39 -12.99 -3.69 3.66
N GLN A 40 -13.39 -4.94 3.50
CA GLN A 40 -13.80 -5.46 2.20
C GLN A 40 -14.97 -4.61 1.70
N SER A 41 -14.86 -4.04 0.50
CA SER A 41 -16.00 -3.35 -0.12
C SER A 41 -17.20 -4.29 -0.14
N PRO A 42 -18.40 -3.81 0.24
CA PRO A 42 -19.60 -4.61 0.16
C PRO A 42 -20.01 -4.76 -1.30
N GLY A 43 -19.84 -5.96 -1.86
CA GLY A 43 -20.65 -6.41 -2.99
C GLY A 43 -19.91 -6.71 -4.29
N GLY A 44 -19.74 -8.00 -4.57
CA GLY A 44 -19.91 -8.60 -5.91
C GLY A 44 -18.92 -8.25 -7.02
N THR A 45 -18.05 -7.27 -6.84
CA THR A 45 -17.01 -6.90 -7.81
C THR A 45 -15.65 -7.42 -7.37
N TYR A 46 -14.92 -8.01 -8.32
CA TYR A 46 -13.54 -8.47 -8.23
C TYR A 46 -12.53 -7.31 -8.11
N SER A 47 -12.78 -6.38 -7.20
CA SER A 47 -12.03 -5.15 -6.94
C SER A 47 -11.98 -4.84 -5.44
N THR A 48 -10.85 -4.35 -4.95
CA THR A 48 -10.65 -3.98 -3.55
C THR A 48 -9.65 -2.84 -3.44
N ARG A 49 -9.76 -2.07 -2.37
CA ARG A 49 -8.83 -1.00 -2.06
C ARG A 49 -8.26 -1.23 -0.68
N ARG A 50 -6.93 -1.20 -0.58
CA ARG A 50 -6.22 -1.32 0.70
C ARG A 50 -5.49 -0.04 1.03
N TYR A 51 -5.49 0.32 2.30
CA TYR A 51 -4.89 1.54 2.79
C TYR A 51 -3.79 1.24 3.81
N TYR A 52 -2.73 2.05 3.80
CA TYR A 52 -1.67 1.99 4.81
C TYR A 52 -1.23 3.39 5.22
N THR A 53 -1.46 3.75 6.48
CA THR A 53 -0.98 5.03 7.02
C THR A 53 0.41 4.85 7.63
N LEU A 54 1.40 5.55 7.08
CA LEU A 54 2.78 5.50 7.56
C LEU A 54 2.92 6.20 8.91
N SER A 55 3.65 5.56 9.82
CA SER A 55 4.12 6.19 11.05
C SER A 55 5.10 7.33 10.75
N PRO A 56 5.31 8.27 11.70
CA PRO A 56 6.31 9.33 11.54
C PRO A 56 7.70 8.79 11.21
N ARG A 57 8.14 7.71 11.86
CA ARG A 57 9.44 7.08 11.60
C ARG A 57 9.57 6.54 10.17
N GLN A 58 8.53 5.87 9.68
CA GLN A 58 8.51 5.38 8.29
C GLN A 58 8.55 6.55 7.29
N ARG A 59 7.88 7.66 7.60
CA ARG A 59 7.95 8.87 6.77
C ARG A 59 9.34 9.51 6.77
N GLU A 60 9.98 9.61 7.93
CA GLU A 60 11.35 10.15 8.05
C GLU A 60 12.36 9.27 7.31
N GLN A 61 12.16 7.96 7.31
CA GLN A 61 13.03 7.02 6.61
C GLN A 61 12.98 7.19 5.08
N GLY A 62 11.84 7.62 4.51
CA GLY A 62 11.70 7.83 3.08
C GLY A 62 11.88 6.55 2.23
N GLY A 63 12.14 6.75 0.95
CA GLY A 63 12.51 5.68 0.02
C GLY A 63 11.33 4.97 -0.65
N LYS A 64 11.62 3.78 -1.19
CA LYS A 64 10.68 3.05 -2.05
C LYS A 64 9.60 2.38 -1.22
N VAL A 65 8.34 2.61 -1.58
CA VAL A 65 7.18 1.89 -1.05
C VAL A 65 6.53 1.03 -2.13
N GLU A 66 5.99 -0.10 -1.72
CA GLU A 66 5.42 -1.09 -2.62
C GLU A 66 4.19 -1.74 -1.99
N CYS A 67 3.12 -1.90 -2.77
CA CYS A 67 2.04 -2.83 -2.45
C CYS A 67 2.19 -4.08 -3.30
N ALA A 68 2.22 -5.25 -2.64
CA ALA A 68 2.37 -6.55 -3.26
C ALA A 68 1.10 -7.37 -3.01
N VAL A 69 0.46 -7.81 -4.09
CA VAL A 69 -0.77 -8.60 -4.10
C VAL A 69 -0.43 -10.05 -4.35
N ARG A 70 -0.85 -10.94 -3.45
CA ARG A 70 -0.74 -12.38 -3.61
C ARG A 70 -2.12 -12.98 -3.85
N GLN A 71 -2.26 -13.70 -4.95
CA GLN A 71 -3.49 -14.40 -5.33
C GLN A 71 -3.19 -15.89 -5.57
N PRO A 72 -4.09 -16.81 -5.21
CA PRO A 72 -4.00 -18.22 -5.57
C PRO A 72 -3.77 -18.40 -7.09
N GLY A 73 -2.83 -19.27 -7.44
CA GLY A 73 -2.51 -19.59 -8.84
C GLY A 73 -1.37 -18.76 -9.45
N LEU A 74 -0.98 -17.63 -8.84
CA LEU A 74 0.20 -16.88 -9.28
C LEU A 74 1.47 -17.40 -8.58
N LYS A 75 2.53 -17.64 -9.35
CA LYS A 75 3.84 -18.09 -8.81
C LYS A 75 4.54 -16.99 -8.00
N HIS A 76 4.36 -15.74 -8.41
CA HIS A 76 4.96 -14.56 -7.80
C HIS A 76 3.88 -13.52 -7.53
N PRO A 77 4.02 -12.70 -6.47
CA PRO A 77 3.14 -11.56 -6.24
C PRO A 77 3.18 -10.57 -7.40
N VAL A 78 2.05 -9.91 -7.65
CA VAL A 78 1.97 -8.74 -8.52
C VAL A 78 2.14 -7.51 -7.65
N SER A 79 3.00 -6.58 -8.03
CA SER A 79 3.24 -5.39 -7.21
C SER A 79 3.32 -4.10 -8.00
N SER A 80 3.03 -3.01 -7.28
CA SER A 80 3.20 -1.63 -7.75
C SER A 80 3.99 -0.86 -6.71
N SER A 81 4.86 0.05 -7.16
CA SER A 81 5.79 0.75 -6.29
C SER A 81 6.11 2.16 -6.75
N THR A 82 6.46 3.03 -5.80
CA THR A 82 6.85 4.43 -6.01
C THR A 82 7.79 4.88 -4.88
N TYR A 83 8.39 6.05 -5.00
CA TYR A 83 9.23 6.66 -3.97
C TYR A 83 8.43 7.65 -3.14
N LEU A 84 8.60 7.65 -1.80
CA LEU A 84 7.88 8.58 -0.92
C LEU A 84 8.13 10.05 -1.28
N GLU A 85 9.31 10.35 -1.84
CA GLU A 85 9.72 11.66 -2.31
C GLU A 85 8.87 12.15 -3.50
N GLU A 86 8.31 11.23 -4.30
CA GLU A 86 7.43 11.52 -5.44
C GLU A 86 5.98 11.78 -4.99
N LEU A 87 5.60 11.28 -3.81
CA LEU A 87 4.25 11.38 -3.26
C LEU A 87 4.00 12.64 -2.45
N VAL A 88 5.06 13.32 -2.00
CA VAL A 88 4.93 14.63 -1.36
C VAL A 88 4.60 15.62 -2.48
N PRO A 89 3.46 16.35 -2.42
CA PRO A 89 3.24 17.46 -3.32
C PRO A 89 4.41 18.41 -3.10
N THR A 90 5.32 18.51 -4.07
CA THR A 90 6.28 19.61 -4.10
C THR A 90 5.42 20.86 -4.03
N GLY A 91 5.44 21.54 -2.89
CA GLY A 91 4.97 22.91 -2.77
C GLY A 91 5.82 23.74 -3.72
N LYS A 92 5.45 23.75 -5.00
CA LYS A 92 5.85 24.78 -5.93
C LYS A 92 5.11 26.03 -5.48
N ILE A 93 5.84 26.83 -4.70
CA ILE A 93 5.58 28.25 -4.49
C ILE A 93 5.67 28.93 -5.85
#